data_AF-A0A1G8QDI8-F1
#
_entry.id   AF-A0A1G8QDI8-F1
#
_cell.length_a   1.000
_cell.length_b   1.000
_cell.length_c   1.000
_cell.angle_alpha   90.00
_cell.angle_beta   90.00
_cell.angle_gamma   90.00
#
_symmetry.space_group_name_H-M   'P 1'
#
loop_
_entity.id
_entity.type
_entity.pdbx_description
1 polymer ?
#
loop_
_entity_poly.entity_id
_entity_poly.type
_entity_poly.pdbx_seq_one_letter_code
_entity_poly.pdbx_strand_id
1 'polypeptide(L)'
;MDLFLTIAIIVSVAIVAALLYVMQRKHISFSIRVMSALVTGIALGMILQYFFDPESSIIETTMDWVGIAGNGYVSFLHMIAQTVGQNPLDPGFIATVLIVVAISSFSVAGVGGGATFAAIIVLPIALAGLLISIEPLIDIGRTAVNISGSMIAGIFTSRVRKDIDHDVYSDPDQRLESQEMTS
;
A
#
# COMPACT_ATOMS: atom_id res chain seq x y z
N MET A 1 27.95 16.49 -3.35
CA MET A 1 26.51 16.28 -3.55
C MET A 1 25.94 17.62 -3.99
N ASP A 2 25.46 17.70 -5.23
CA ASP A 2 24.94 18.98 -5.75
C ASP A 2 23.74 19.39 -4.93
N LEU A 3 23.86 20.51 -4.23
CA LEU A 3 22.84 21.11 -3.36
C LEU A 3 21.45 21.11 -4.01
N PHE A 4 21.42 21.31 -5.33
CA PHE A 4 20.22 21.29 -6.16
C PHE A 4 19.46 19.95 -6.10
N LEU A 5 20.16 18.82 -6.12
CA LEU A 5 19.56 17.48 -6.12
C LEU A 5 18.98 17.11 -4.77
N THR A 6 19.68 17.45 -3.68
CA THR A 6 19.16 17.27 -2.32
C THR A 6 17.91 18.11 -2.11
N ILE A 7 17.87 19.35 -2.62
CA ILE A 7 16.69 20.20 -2.57
C ILE A 7 15.52 19.58 -3.35
N ALA A 8 15.75 19.01 -4.54
CA ALA A 8 14.69 18.38 -5.32
C ALA A 8 14.02 17.20 -4.59
N ILE A 9 14.81 16.37 -3.89
CA ILE A 9 14.29 15.24 -3.09
C ILE A 9 13.48 15.75 -1.88
N ILE A 10 14.00 16.74 -1.16
CA ILE A 10 13.28 17.31 -0.01
C ILE A 10 11.96 17.92 -0.46
N VAL A 11 11.95 18.60 -1.61
CA VAL A 11 10.74 19.19 -2.20
C VAL A 11 9.73 18.10 -2.57
N SER A 12 10.15 16.99 -3.18
CA SER A 12 9.22 15.91 -3.58
C SER A 12 8.54 15.27 -2.36
N VAL A 13 9.30 14.99 -1.29
CA VAL A 13 8.76 14.48 -0.02
C VAL A 13 7.86 15.50 0.66
N ALA A 14 8.25 16.78 0.67
CA ALA A 14 7.46 17.86 1.25
C ALA A 14 6.12 18.06 0.51
N ILE A 15 6.08 17.89 -0.82
CA ILE A 15 4.85 17.95 -1.61
C ILE A 15 3.87 16.86 -1.18
N VAL A 16 4.33 15.61 -1.05
CA VAL A 16 3.49 14.49 -0.60
C VAL A 16 3.00 14.73 0.83
N ALA A 17 3.87 15.18 1.73
CA ALA A 17 3.49 15.49 3.11
C ALA A 17 2.46 16.64 3.19
N ALA A 18 2.65 17.71 2.41
CA ALA A 18 1.74 18.85 2.35
C ALA A 18 0.37 18.45 1.79
N LEU A 19 0.34 17.65 0.71
CA LEU A 19 -0.88 17.07 0.17
C LEU A 19 -1.65 16.32 1.26
N LEU A 20 -0.99 15.39 1.95
CA LEU A 20 -1.62 14.58 2.99
C LEU A 20 -2.09 15.41 4.19
N TYR A 21 -1.34 16.44 4.55
CA TYR A 21 -1.70 17.38 5.61
C TYR A 21 -2.95 18.18 5.23
N VAL A 22 -3.02 18.71 4.00
CA VAL A 22 -4.21 19.43 3.51
C VAL A 22 -5.43 18.51 3.51
N MET A 23 -5.28 17.28 3.05
CA MET A 23 -6.38 16.31 3.05
C MET A 23 -6.83 15.93 4.47
N GLN A 24 -5.91 15.87 5.42
CA GLN A 24 -6.24 15.68 6.83
C GLN A 24 -7.04 16.85 7.41
N ARG A 25 -6.62 18.08 7.12
CA ARG A 25 -7.32 19.31 7.56
C ARG A 25 -8.71 19.44 6.96
N LYS A 26 -8.94 18.84 5.79
CA LYS A 26 -10.25 18.75 5.13
C LYS A 26 -11.09 17.54 5.57
N HIS A 27 -10.66 16.79 6.59
CA HIS A 27 -11.34 15.58 7.08
C HIS A 27 -11.64 14.54 5.98
N ILE A 28 -10.80 14.48 4.95
CA ILE A 28 -10.92 13.48 3.90
C ILE A 28 -10.66 12.11 4.50
N SER A 29 -11.47 11.11 4.09
CA SER A 29 -11.37 9.75 4.60
C SER A 29 -9.95 9.19 4.43
N PHE A 30 -9.54 8.38 5.39
CA PHE A 30 -8.21 7.77 5.40
C PHE A 30 -7.89 7.03 4.10
N SER A 31 -8.85 6.28 3.55
CA SER A 31 -8.68 5.53 2.29
C SER A 31 -8.35 6.43 1.10
N ILE A 32 -9.02 7.59 0.96
CA ILE A 32 -8.73 8.52 -0.14
C ILE A 32 -7.35 9.15 0.03
N ARG A 33 -6.96 9.46 1.28
CA ARG A 33 -5.62 9.96 1.59
C ARG A 33 -4.55 8.94 1.20
N VAL A 34 -4.71 7.67 1.57
CA VAL A 34 -3.79 6.59 1.20
C VAL A 34 -3.72 6.42 -0.31
N MET A 35 -4.85 6.42 -1.02
CA MET A 35 -4.86 6.27 -2.48
C MET A 35 -4.20 7.43 -3.20
N SER A 36 -4.46 8.66 -2.76
CA SER A 36 -3.78 9.83 -3.33
C SER A 36 -2.27 9.83 -3.05
N ALA A 37 -1.84 9.38 -1.87
CA ALA A 37 -0.43 9.26 -1.52
C ALA A 37 0.27 8.22 -2.39
N LEU A 38 -0.39 7.08 -2.64
CA LEU A 38 0.13 6.02 -3.50
C LEU A 38 0.28 6.51 -4.94
N VAL A 39 -0.78 7.10 -5.51
CA VAL A 39 -0.75 7.60 -6.90
C VAL A 39 0.32 8.69 -7.05
N THR A 40 0.37 9.64 -6.12
CA THR A 40 1.37 10.72 -6.15
C THR A 40 2.78 10.17 -5.96
N GLY A 41 2.98 9.22 -5.05
CA GLY A 41 4.27 8.58 -4.80
C GLY A 41 4.78 7.80 -6.02
N ILE A 42 3.91 7.03 -6.68
CA ILE A 42 4.25 6.32 -7.92
C ILE A 42 4.57 7.33 -9.04
N ALA A 43 3.76 8.37 -9.22
CA ALA A 43 4.01 9.40 -10.23
C ALA A 43 5.35 10.10 -10.01
N LEU A 44 5.65 10.51 -8.78
CA LEU A 44 6.94 11.12 -8.43
C LEU A 44 8.09 10.13 -8.62
N GLY A 45 7.92 8.87 -8.25
CA GLY A 45 8.91 7.82 -8.46
C GLY A 45 9.22 7.60 -9.95
N MET A 46 8.20 7.55 -10.80
CA MET A 46 8.36 7.45 -12.26
C MET A 46 9.05 8.68 -12.84
N ILE A 47 8.69 9.88 -12.37
CA ILE A 47 9.35 11.13 -12.79
C ILE A 47 10.84 11.07 -12.43
N LEU A 48 11.19 10.64 -11.21
CA LEU A 48 12.58 10.52 -10.81
C LEU A 48 13.34 9.48 -11.64
N GLN A 49 12.75 8.31 -11.89
CA GLN A 49 13.37 7.26 -12.72
C GLN A 49 13.47 7.66 -14.21
N TYR A 50 12.63 8.60 -14.68
CA TYR A 50 12.70 9.13 -16.04
C TYR A 50 13.86 10.11 -16.22
N PHE A 51 14.13 10.94 -15.22
CA PHE A 51 15.18 11.96 -15.28
C PHE A 51 16.55 11.48 -14.77
N PHE A 52 16.60 10.40 -13.98
CA PHE A 52 17.82 9.90 -13.35
C PHE A 52 17.98 8.39 -13.55
N ASP A 53 19.21 7.96 -13.81
CA ASP A 53 19.53 6.54 -13.92
C ASP A 53 19.20 5.79 -12.62
N PRO A 54 18.70 4.54 -12.69
CA PRO A 54 18.36 3.75 -11.51
C PRO A 54 19.55 3.51 -10.55
N GLU A 55 20.77 3.51 -11.06
CA GLU A 55 22.01 3.34 -10.29
C GLU A 55 22.60 4.69 -9.81
N SER A 56 21.90 5.80 -10.05
CA SER A 56 22.37 7.10 -9.58
C SER A 56 22.28 7.19 -8.05
N SER A 57 23.28 7.83 -7.45
CA SER A 57 23.28 8.19 -6.02
C SER A 57 22.03 8.98 -5.57
N ILE A 58 21.30 9.57 -6.51
CA ILE A 58 20.06 10.31 -6.30
C ILE A 58 18.90 9.36 -5.99
N ILE A 59 18.79 8.28 -6.75
CA ILE A 59 17.77 7.25 -6.50
C ILE A 59 18.07 6.55 -5.17
N GLU A 60 19.33 6.20 -4.90
CA GLU A 60 19.76 5.63 -3.61
C GLU A 60 19.40 6.55 -2.44
N THR A 61 19.79 7.83 -2.50
CA THR A 61 19.45 8.81 -1.47
C THR A 61 17.92 8.96 -1.33
N THR A 62 17.18 9.05 -2.43
CA THR A 62 15.71 9.15 -2.38
C THR A 62 15.09 7.94 -1.67
N MET A 63 15.59 6.74 -1.97
CA MET A 63 15.14 5.51 -1.33
C MET A 63 15.44 5.49 0.16
N ASP A 64 16.60 6.00 0.59
CA ASP A 64 16.90 6.15 2.02
C ASP A 64 15.93 7.10 2.73
N TRP A 65 15.67 8.28 2.15
CA TRP A 65 14.77 9.27 2.73
C TRP A 65 13.31 8.79 2.80
N VAL A 66 12.80 8.17 1.74
CA VAL A 66 11.47 7.54 1.73
C VAL A 66 11.45 6.35 2.70
N GLY A 67 12.55 5.61 2.76
CA GLY A 67 12.77 4.48 3.66
C GLY A 67 12.62 4.84 5.13
N ILE A 68 12.95 6.05 5.56
CA ILE A 68 12.76 6.49 6.96
C ILE A 68 11.29 6.37 7.39
N ALA A 69 10.34 6.77 6.54
CA ALA A 69 8.92 6.67 6.85
C ALA A 69 8.46 5.21 6.98
N GLY A 70 8.90 4.34 6.05
CA GLY A 70 8.57 2.92 6.06
C GLY A 70 9.24 2.14 7.19
N ASN A 71 10.56 2.26 7.31
CA ASN A 71 11.37 1.59 8.33
C ASN A 71 11.01 2.10 9.74
N GLY A 72 10.68 3.38 9.89
CA GLY A 72 10.21 3.94 11.15
C GLY A 72 8.91 3.27 11.59
N TYR A 73 7.94 3.13 10.69
CA TYR A 73 6.69 2.44 10.98
C TYR A 73 6.90 0.96 11.37
N VAL A 74 7.70 0.20 10.61
CA VAL A 74 8.02 -1.20 10.95
C VAL A 74 8.73 -1.30 12.30
N SER A 75 9.66 -0.38 12.57
CA SER A 75 10.38 -0.33 13.85
C SER A 75 9.44 -0.04 15.03
N PHE A 76 8.44 0.83 14.84
CA PHE A 76 7.39 1.06 15.84
C PHE A 76 6.56 -0.21 16.09
N LEU A 77 6.16 -0.93 15.05
CA LEU A 77 5.45 -2.20 15.23
C LEU A 77 6.27 -3.23 15.99
N HIS A 78 7.57 -3.34 15.67
CA HIS A 78 8.47 -4.22 16.41
C HIS A 78 8.55 -3.85 17.89
N MET A 79 8.64 -2.55 18.19
CA MET A 79 8.63 -2.06 19.56
C MET A 79 7.34 -2.45 20.29
N ILE A 80 6.16 -2.21 19.69
CA ILE A 80 4.87 -2.57 20.30
C ILE A 80 4.79 -4.08 20.55
N ALA A 81 5.19 -4.91 19.58
CA ALA A 81 5.20 -6.36 19.74
C ALA A 81 6.07 -6.81 20.92
N GLN A 82 7.27 -6.26 21.04
CA GLN A 82 8.18 -6.55 22.14
C GLN A 82 7.63 -6.08 23.49
N THR A 83 6.95 -4.92 23.55
CA THR A 83 6.35 -4.42 24.80
C THR A 83 5.24 -5.33 25.36
N VAL A 84 4.55 -6.08 24.49
CA VAL A 84 3.54 -7.08 24.90
C VAL A 84 4.14 -8.47 25.12
N GLY A 85 5.47 -8.58 25.20
CA GLY A 85 6.20 -9.82 25.46
C GLY A 85 6.28 -10.78 24.26
N GLN A 86 5.98 -10.30 23.05
CA GLN A 86 6.08 -11.08 21.83
C GLN A 86 7.35 -10.69 21.06
N ASN A 87 8.09 -11.68 20.57
CA ASN A 87 9.18 -11.41 19.64
C ASN A 87 8.61 -11.40 18.21
N PRO A 88 8.59 -10.24 17.51
CA PRO A 88 8.05 -10.15 16.16
C PRO A 88 8.84 -10.97 15.11
N LEU A 89 10.06 -11.39 15.43
CA LEU A 89 10.89 -12.26 14.58
C LEU A 89 10.74 -13.75 14.94
N ASP A 90 9.94 -14.08 15.96
CA ASP A 90 9.69 -15.47 16.32
C ASP A 90 8.90 -16.17 15.20
N PRO A 91 9.36 -17.35 14.71
CA PRO A 91 8.65 -18.09 13.67
C PRO A 91 7.21 -18.46 14.06
N GLY A 92 6.93 -18.70 15.34
CA GLY A 92 5.58 -19.00 15.84
C GLY A 92 4.66 -17.78 15.78
N PHE A 93 5.18 -16.60 16.13
CA PHE A 93 4.46 -15.33 15.96
C PHE A 93 4.13 -15.06 14.48
N ILE A 94 5.12 -15.20 13.60
CA ILE A 94 4.94 -15.02 12.14
C ILE A 94 3.91 -16.02 11.60
N ALA A 95 4.00 -17.30 11.97
CA ALA A 95 3.05 -18.32 11.56
C ALA A 95 1.62 -17.99 12.02
N THR A 96 1.45 -17.49 13.24
CA THR A 96 0.14 -17.08 13.77
C THR A 96 -0.43 -15.91 12.97
N VAL A 97 0.37 -14.89 12.69
CA VAL A 97 -0.04 -13.76 11.85
C VAL A 97 -0.43 -14.24 10.46
N LEU A 98 0.36 -15.11 9.82
CA LEU A 98 0.05 -15.67 8.51
C LEU A 98 -1.26 -16.47 8.50
N ILE A 99 -1.51 -17.28 9.53
CA ILE A 99 -2.77 -18.04 9.67
C ILE A 99 -3.96 -17.09 9.84
N VAL A 100 -3.84 -16.07 10.69
CA VAL A 100 -4.90 -15.07 10.89
C VAL A 100 -5.15 -14.29 9.60
N VAL A 101 -4.10 -13.88 8.89
CA VAL A 101 -4.20 -13.19 7.59
C VAL A 101 -4.83 -14.09 6.54
N ALA A 102 -4.47 -15.39 6.49
CA ALA A 102 -5.07 -16.33 5.56
C ALA A 102 -6.57 -16.51 5.86
N ILE A 103 -6.95 -16.75 7.11
CA ILE A 103 -8.35 -16.89 7.54
C ILE A 103 -9.12 -15.59 7.30
N SER A 104 -8.53 -14.43 7.56
CA SER A 104 -9.14 -13.12 7.31
C SER A 104 -9.25 -12.81 5.82
N SER A 105 -8.37 -13.37 4.98
CA SER A 105 -8.47 -13.23 3.53
C SER A 105 -9.66 -13.97 2.94
N PHE A 106 -10.05 -15.10 3.53
CA PHE A 106 -11.30 -15.80 3.18
C PHE A 106 -12.53 -15.21 3.88
N SER A 107 -12.33 -14.66 5.09
CA SER A 107 -13.36 -13.96 5.83
C SER A 107 -13.54 -12.58 5.21
N VAL A 108 -14.45 -12.58 4.24
CA VAL A 108 -15.20 -11.44 3.76
C VAL A 108 -14.63 -10.69 2.54
N ALA A 109 -15.11 -11.11 1.37
CA ALA A 109 -15.26 -10.21 0.23
C ALA A 109 -16.38 -9.19 0.54
N GLY A 110 -16.06 -8.08 1.22
CA GLY A 110 -16.97 -6.92 1.33
C GLY A 110 -17.35 -6.36 2.71
N VAL A 111 -16.86 -6.89 3.84
CA VAL A 111 -17.12 -6.33 5.19
C VAL A 111 -15.76 -6.11 5.86
N GLY A 112 -15.43 -4.86 6.14
CA GLY A 112 -14.19 -4.49 6.82
C GLY A 112 -14.15 -5.05 8.26
N GLY A 113 -12.96 -5.41 8.73
CA GLY A 113 -12.73 -5.81 10.14
C GLY A 113 -12.77 -7.32 10.43
N GLY A 114 -12.80 -8.19 9.43
CA GLY A 114 -12.78 -9.65 9.63
C GLY A 114 -11.60 -10.16 10.48
N ALA A 115 -10.41 -9.60 10.29
CA ALA A 115 -9.24 -9.96 11.11
C ALA A 115 -9.35 -9.39 12.54
N THR A 116 -9.90 -8.20 12.71
CA THR A 116 -10.20 -7.61 14.04
C THR A 116 -11.14 -8.50 14.86
N PHE A 117 -12.25 -8.95 14.28
CA PHE A 117 -13.19 -9.84 14.97
C PHE A 117 -12.58 -11.22 15.26
N ALA A 118 -11.86 -11.80 14.30
CA ALA A 118 -11.17 -13.07 14.50
C ALA A 118 -10.08 -12.98 15.59
N ALA A 119 -9.32 -11.89 15.62
CA ALA A 119 -8.25 -11.68 16.59
C ALA A 119 -8.78 -11.61 18.02
N ILE A 120 -9.91 -10.94 18.26
CA ILE A 120 -10.50 -10.87 19.61
C ILE A 120 -11.04 -12.24 20.07
N ILE A 121 -11.55 -13.05 19.13
CA ILE A 121 -12.10 -14.38 19.44
C ILE A 121 -10.99 -15.41 19.70
N VAL A 122 -9.91 -15.35 18.93
CA VAL A 122 -8.90 -16.42 18.86
C VAL A 122 -7.65 -16.09 19.68
N LEU A 123 -7.34 -14.82 19.91
CA LEU A 123 -6.09 -14.39 20.53
C LEU A 123 -6.30 -13.74 21.91
N PRO A 124 -5.29 -13.81 22.80
CA PRO A 124 -5.27 -13.00 24.00
C PRO A 124 -5.38 -11.51 23.68
N ILE A 125 -6.05 -10.73 24.54
CA ILE A 125 -6.36 -9.30 24.34
C ILE A 125 -5.11 -8.48 23.94
N ALA A 126 -3.95 -8.78 24.53
CA ALA A 126 -2.70 -8.09 24.20
C ALA A 126 -2.22 -8.36 22.76
N LEU A 127 -2.30 -9.62 22.31
CA LEU A 127 -1.95 -9.98 20.92
C LEU A 127 -3.01 -9.49 19.94
N ALA A 128 -4.29 -9.54 20.32
CA ALA A 128 -5.38 -8.98 19.53
C ALA A 128 -5.17 -7.47 19.31
N GLY A 129 -4.82 -6.71 20.36
CA GLY A 129 -4.51 -5.28 20.24
C GLY A 129 -3.33 -4.98 19.31
N LEU A 130 -2.26 -5.80 19.37
CA LEU A 130 -1.14 -5.71 18.44
C LEU A 130 -1.57 -5.99 16.99
N LEU A 131 -2.34 -7.05 16.76
CA LEU A 131 -2.85 -7.39 15.42
C LEU A 131 -3.80 -6.31 14.88
N ILE A 132 -4.64 -5.74 15.72
CA ILE A 132 -5.54 -4.63 15.35
C ILE A 132 -4.74 -3.38 14.97
N SER A 133 -3.61 -3.11 15.66
CA SER A 133 -2.77 -1.95 15.33
C SER A 133 -2.14 -2.02 13.93
N ILE A 134 -1.98 -3.24 13.39
CA ILE A 134 -1.44 -3.50 12.05
C ILE A 134 -2.53 -3.81 11.02
N GLU A 135 -3.80 -3.92 11.44
CA GLU A 135 -4.94 -4.23 10.58
C GLU A 135 -5.02 -3.34 9.33
N PRO A 136 -4.79 -2.00 9.40
CA PRO A 136 -4.84 -1.17 8.20
C PRO A 136 -3.82 -1.61 7.12
N LEU A 137 -2.65 -2.09 7.51
CA LEU A 137 -1.68 -2.62 6.56
C LEU A 137 -2.12 -3.96 5.97
N ILE A 138 -2.63 -4.84 6.82
CA ILE A 138 -3.12 -6.16 6.40
C ILE A 138 -4.27 -5.98 5.40
N ASP A 139 -5.20 -5.07 5.68
CA ASP A 139 -6.37 -4.83 4.82
C ASP A 139 -5.99 -4.20 3.48
N ILE A 140 -5.02 -3.28 3.47
CA ILE A 140 -4.47 -2.72 2.22
C ILE A 140 -3.77 -3.81 1.41
N GLY A 141 -2.96 -4.66 2.06
CA GLY A 141 -2.28 -5.78 1.41
C GLY A 141 -3.27 -6.78 0.80
N ARG A 142 -4.29 -7.17 1.56
CA ARG A 142 -5.39 -8.05 1.10
C ARG A 142 -6.12 -7.44 -0.09
N THR A 143 -6.49 -6.16 0.00
CA THR A 143 -7.17 -5.44 -1.08
C THR A 143 -6.30 -5.36 -2.34
N ALA A 144 -5.01 -5.08 -2.19
CA ALA A 144 -4.06 -5.04 -3.32
C ALA A 144 -3.97 -6.39 -4.03
N VAL A 145 -3.80 -7.49 -3.29
CA VAL A 145 -3.74 -8.84 -3.88
C VAL A 145 -5.05 -9.22 -4.56
N ASN A 146 -6.20 -8.87 -3.97
CA ASN A 146 -7.51 -9.14 -4.58
C ASN A 146 -7.74 -8.35 -5.88
N ILE A 147 -7.35 -7.08 -5.93
CA ILE A 147 -7.46 -6.24 -7.14
C ILE A 147 -6.49 -6.74 -8.23
N SER A 148 -5.24 -7.03 -7.88
CA SER A 148 -4.29 -7.59 -8.83
C SER A 148 -4.72 -8.96 -9.36
N GLY A 149 -5.25 -9.82 -8.49
CA GLY A 149 -5.77 -11.13 -8.85
C GLY A 149 -6.94 -11.05 -9.82
N SER A 150 -7.89 -10.13 -9.61
CA SER A 150 -9.04 -9.96 -10.50
C SER A 150 -8.63 -9.41 -11.87
N MET A 151 -7.65 -8.49 -11.94
CA MET A 151 -7.11 -8.01 -13.21
C MET A 151 -6.42 -9.12 -14.01
N ILE A 152 -5.56 -9.91 -13.36
CA ILE A 152 -4.86 -11.04 -14.00
C ILE A 152 -5.86 -12.10 -14.45
N ALA A 153 -6.83 -12.46 -13.60
CA ALA A 153 -7.88 -13.42 -13.96
C ALA A 153 -8.73 -12.90 -15.13
N GLY A 154 -9.07 -11.61 -15.16
CA GLY A 154 -9.79 -10.98 -16.27
C GLY A 154 -9.03 -11.05 -17.59
N ILE A 155 -7.74 -10.68 -17.60
CA ILE A 155 -6.87 -10.79 -18.79
C ILE A 155 -6.69 -12.25 -19.20
N PHE A 156 -6.48 -13.15 -18.23
CA PHE A 156 -6.32 -14.57 -18.51
C PHE A 156 -7.59 -15.19 -19.09
N THR A 157 -8.76 -14.94 -18.50
CA THR A 157 -10.05 -15.46 -18.97
C THR A 157 -10.38 -14.91 -20.35
N SER A 158 -10.20 -13.61 -20.58
CA SER A 158 -10.42 -13.01 -21.91
C SER A 158 -9.44 -13.59 -22.95
N ARG A 159 -8.17 -13.83 -22.58
CA ARG A 159 -7.18 -14.49 -23.45
C ARG A 159 -7.59 -15.93 -23.78
N VAL A 160 -8.05 -16.68 -22.80
CA VAL A 160 -8.49 -18.08 -22.96
C VAL A 160 -9.76 -18.19 -23.79
N ARG A 161 -10.73 -17.30 -23.54
CA ARG A 161 -11.98 -17.24 -24.32
C ARG A 161 -11.81 -16.65 -25.71
N LYS A 162 -10.67 -16.01 -25.99
CA LYS A 162 -10.43 -15.20 -27.20
C LYS A 162 -11.42 -14.03 -27.32
N ASP A 163 -11.88 -13.54 -26.17
CA ASP A 163 -12.76 -12.36 -26.05
C ASP A 163 -11.93 -11.05 -25.94
N ILE A 164 -10.59 -11.12 -26.00
CA ILE A 164 -9.75 -9.92 -26.08
C ILE A 164 -9.92 -9.33 -27.48
N ASP A 165 -10.67 -8.24 -27.54
CA ASP A 165 -10.69 -7.37 -28.70
C ASP A 165 -9.32 -6.70 -28.85
N HIS A 166 -8.52 -7.22 -29.78
CA HIS A 166 -7.16 -6.79 -30.01
C HIS A 166 -7.07 -5.40 -30.64
N ASP A 167 -8.12 -5.00 -31.36
CA ASP A 167 -8.19 -3.71 -32.02
C ASP A 167 -8.45 -2.62 -30.97
N VAL A 168 -9.38 -2.85 -30.05
CA VAL A 168 -9.64 -1.96 -28.90
C VAL A 168 -8.47 -1.94 -27.90
N TYR A 169 -7.84 -3.08 -27.62
CA TYR A 169 -6.71 -3.17 -26.67
C TYR A 169 -5.47 -2.38 -27.13
N SER A 170 -5.28 -2.25 -28.45
CA SER A 170 -4.09 -1.62 -29.04
C SER A 170 -4.32 -0.18 -29.48
N ASP A 171 -5.55 0.32 -29.37
CA ASP A 171 -5.96 1.65 -29.82
C ASP A 171 -5.60 2.73 -28.77
N PRO A 172 -4.68 3.68 -29.09
CA PRO A 172 -4.32 4.78 -28.19
C PRO A 172 -5.48 5.73 -27.86
N ASP A 173 -6.49 5.80 -28.74
CA ASP A 173 -7.60 6.76 -28.64
C ASP A 173 -8.81 6.18 -27.86
N GLN A 174 -8.83 4.88 -27.57
CA GLN A 174 -9.87 4.21 -26.76
C GLN A 174 -9.48 3.96 -25.30
N ARG A 175 -8.43 4.63 -24.81
CA ARG A 175 -8.08 4.61 -23.39
C ARG A 175 -9.24 5.22 -22.61
N LEU A 176 -9.85 4.45 -21.71
CA LEU A 176 -10.98 4.88 -20.89
C LEU A 176 -10.71 6.25 -20.25
N GLU A 177 -11.30 7.32 -20.80
CA GLU A 177 -11.55 8.53 -20.04
C GLU A 177 -12.49 8.11 -18.92
N SER A 178 -12.04 8.24 -17.66
CA SER A 178 -12.86 8.01 -16.49
C SER A 178 -14.03 8.99 -16.54
N GLN A 179 -15.15 8.56 -17.11
CA GLN A 179 -16.36 9.36 -17.23
C GLN A 179 -16.69 9.94 -15.85
N GLU A 180 -16.79 11.26 -15.81
CA GLU A 180 -17.26 12.03 -14.68
C GLU A 180 -18.55 11.40 -14.14
N MET A 181 -18.49 10.83 -12.93
CA MET A 181 -19.67 10.61 -12.11
C MET A 181 -20.21 11.98 -11.68
N THR A 182 -20.83 12.68 -12.62
CA THR A 182 -21.70 13.82 -12.36
C THR A 182 -23.09 13.48 -12.88
N SER A 183 -23.88 12.85 -12.03
CA SER A 183 -25.33 12.98 -11.98
C SER A 183 -25.83 12.62 -10.60
#